data_AF-A0A956BBA2-F1
#
_entry.id   AF-A0A956BBA2-F1
#
_cell.length_a   1.000
_cell.length_b   1.000
_cell.length_c   1.000
_cell.angle_alpha   90.00
_cell.angle_beta   90.00
_cell.angle_gamma   90.00
#
_symmetry.space_group_name_H-M   'P 1'
#
loop_
_entity.id
_entity.type
_entity.pdbx_description
1 polymer ?
#
loop_
_entity_poly.entity_id
_entity_poly.type
_entity_poly.pdbx_seq_one_letter_code
_entity_poly.pdbx_strand_id
1 'polypeptide(L)'
;RLCLRADTDYDYAALSGANRDSYGLAFCGAPPGEPTCVPQRLGAFDGPAAGDADGDGVPDADDLCPAVFDPVRPIDGGGQADSDGDDVGDACDPCPLQADTEDCAPIDLDDLDGDDIDNVDDNCPDDANPEQEDADGDGLGDVCDACPDESNLDGRACSVSVYDIKDGTVPSNTPAQVRGIITAVAPEGAGFFLQMAAGQPGYRGVPFSGVYVYTGNASVEVGAMRGQRVAVSGTASDFFGQRQIAQVSHFEVLEADVAVPAPVTVDPAMVRTDGALADDYEAVLVRVEQVDVLSVNPPAGPGDSDPTNAFVVTGGLRVNDFLYAMDTLPAVGSRFQAIVGVLRFANEDSKLEPRGPEDVADGPPVVVALEPARAFVRAGGDGLIRGLDGRLLSVRLSSAAEAGGLAIDIALDPQAPLVADGPTVVAEGATSALVALRLNGPVAEPLDVTVTASVPERGAAEAIVTVLPEDAPPTSLRFEPAEIVVGVDETVEVTLVADRPAPEDGWQVQLTPSDALSDLPRSVLIPWGEGQVTFEVTVASQATTGTLTGRLDDLEAELEITVVDAISGLVINEIDYDQPG
;
A
#
# COMPACT_ATOMS: atom_id res chain seq x y z
N ARG A 1 54.85 14.16 18.91
CA ARG A 1 54.70 12.80 19.50
C ARG A 1 53.50 12.84 20.42
N LEU A 2 52.40 12.17 20.08
CA LEU A 2 51.19 12.11 20.89
C LEU A 2 51.26 10.90 21.83
N CYS A 3 51.00 11.10 23.12
CA CYS A 3 50.86 10.05 24.10
C CYS A 3 49.37 9.71 24.20
N LEU A 4 48.91 8.73 23.41
CA LEU A 4 47.50 8.42 23.15
C LEU A 4 46.59 8.55 24.38
N ARG A 5 46.97 7.93 25.49
CA ARG A 5 46.14 7.93 26.71
C ARG A 5 46.17 9.24 27.50
N ALA A 6 47.28 9.97 27.45
CA ALA A 6 47.41 11.24 28.17
C ALA A 6 46.80 12.40 27.39
N ASP A 7 46.80 12.30 26.05
CA ASP A 7 46.40 13.41 25.17
C ASP A 7 44.97 13.24 24.60
N THR A 8 44.42 12.02 24.59
CA THR A 8 43.07 11.75 24.04
C THR A 8 42.11 11.08 25.02
N ASP A 9 42.56 10.73 26.23
CA ASP A 9 41.84 9.92 27.23
C ASP A 9 41.45 8.49 26.78
N TYR A 10 41.58 8.16 25.50
CA TYR A 10 41.32 6.82 24.98
C TYR A 10 42.56 5.92 25.06
N ASP A 11 42.32 4.64 25.38
CA ASP A 11 43.35 3.62 25.19
C ASP A 11 43.28 3.01 23.78
N TYR A 12 44.35 2.31 23.42
CA TYR A 12 44.48 1.68 22.11
C TYR A 12 43.32 0.71 21.81
N ALA A 13 42.79 0.03 22.84
CA ALA A 13 41.71 -0.94 22.66
C ALA A 13 40.38 -0.25 22.34
N ALA A 14 40.11 0.90 22.98
CA ALA A 14 38.96 1.74 22.66
C ALA A 14 39.04 2.30 21.24
N LEU A 15 40.21 2.82 20.83
CA LEU A 15 40.41 3.38 19.49
C LEU A 15 40.34 2.31 18.39
N SER A 16 41.03 1.18 18.58
CA SER A 16 41.01 0.05 17.64
C SER A 16 39.64 -0.63 17.58
N GLY A 17 38.84 -0.52 18.64
CA GLY A 17 37.47 -1.03 18.68
C GLY A 17 36.48 -0.15 17.91
N ALA A 18 36.67 1.17 17.93
CA ALA A 18 35.82 2.13 17.23
C ALA A 18 36.13 2.21 15.72
N ASN A 19 37.35 1.84 15.30
CA ASN A 19 37.80 1.99 13.91
C ASN A 19 38.04 0.64 13.19
N ARG A 20 37.19 -0.36 13.45
CA ARG A 20 37.37 -1.75 12.99
C ARG A 20 37.32 -1.92 11.47
N ASP A 21 36.63 -1.02 10.77
CA ASP A 21 36.37 -1.11 9.33
C ASP A 21 37.31 -0.22 8.48
N SER A 22 38.30 0.41 9.12
CA SER A 22 39.33 1.25 8.46
C SER A 22 40.72 0.60 8.51
N TYR A 23 41.75 1.31 8.01
CA TYR A 23 43.15 0.86 8.10
C TYR A 23 43.57 0.50 9.53
N GLY A 24 44.07 -0.72 9.73
CA GLY A 24 44.49 -1.21 11.04
C GLY A 24 45.69 -0.42 11.60
N LEU A 25 45.57 0.03 12.84
CA LEU A 25 46.68 0.65 13.58
C LEU A 25 47.79 -0.40 13.78
N ALA A 26 49.04 -0.05 13.43
CA ALA A 26 50.19 -0.93 13.60
C ALA A 26 51.33 -0.20 14.32
N PHE A 27 52.07 -0.93 15.16
CA PHE A 27 53.31 -0.44 15.76
C PHE A 27 54.50 -0.93 14.94
N CYS A 28 55.41 -0.02 14.59
CA CYS A 28 56.73 -0.40 14.10
C CYS A 28 57.53 -1.01 15.26
N GLY A 29 58.17 -2.17 15.04
CA GLY A 29 59.07 -2.74 16.04
C GLY A 29 60.29 -1.84 16.25
N ALA A 30 60.64 -1.54 17.50
CA ALA A 30 61.79 -0.70 17.84
C ALA A 30 63.11 -1.49 17.83
N PRO A 31 64.14 -1.08 17.06
CA PRO A 31 65.52 -1.44 17.35
C PRO A 31 66.21 -0.35 18.22
N PRO A 32 67.33 -0.67 18.90
CA PRO A 32 68.06 0.29 19.72
C PRO A 32 68.85 1.27 18.83
N GLY A 33 68.37 2.52 18.72
CA GLY A 33 69.04 3.65 18.06
C GLY A 33 68.16 4.35 17.00
N GLU A 34 67.32 5.30 17.41
CA GLU A 34 66.42 6.12 16.55
C GLU A 34 67.09 7.39 15.96
N PRO A 35 66.49 8.12 14.97
CA PRO A 35 65.16 7.96 14.32
C PRO A 35 65.27 7.62 12.80
N THR A 36 64.28 7.10 12.08
CA THR A 36 62.96 7.67 11.76
C THR A 36 61.96 6.57 11.37
N CYS A 37 60.71 6.72 11.79
CA CYS A 37 59.60 6.17 11.03
C CYS A 37 59.30 7.17 9.91
N VAL A 38 59.99 7.06 8.77
CA VAL A 38 59.33 7.46 7.52
C VAL A 38 58.35 6.33 7.24
N PRO A 39 57.03 6.59 7.20
CA PRO A 39 56.05 5.54 6.93
C PRO A 39 56.21 5.05 5.49
N GLN A 40 57.14 4.14 5.24
CA GLN A 40 57.24 3.49 3.94
C GLN A 40 56.17 2.39 3.88
N ARG A 41 55.18 2.57 3.01
CA ARG A 41 54.34 1.46 2.57
C ARG A 41 55.20 0.54 1.70
N LEU A 42 55.58 -0.63 2.24
CA LEU A 42 56.34 -1.63 1.50
C LEU A 42 55.60 -1.98 0.19
N GLY A 43 56.17 -1.59 -0.94
CA GLY A 43 55.60 -1.79 -2.29
C GLY A 43 54.80 -0.62 -2.86
N ALA A 44 54.69 0.52 -2.17
CA ALA A 44 54.11 1.74 -2.74
C ALA A 44 55.15 2.68 -3.36
N PHE A 45 56.35 2.77 -2.75
CA PHE A 45 57.44 3.64 -3.19
C PHE A 45 58.78 2.91 -3.05
N ASP A 46 59.64 3.04 -4.06
CA ASP A 46 60.90 2.31 -4.18
C ASP A 46 62.04 2.92 -3.34
N GLY A 47 61.80 4.09 -2.73
CA GLY A 47 62.77 4.85 -1.94
C GLY A 47 63.79 5.59 -2.83
N PRO A 48 64.70 6.38 -2.24
CA PRO A 48 65.59 7.27 -2.98
C PRO A 48 66.37 6.55 -4.09
N ALA A 49 66.27 7.08 -5.30
CA ALA A 49 66.87 6.54 -6.50
C ALA A 49 67.53 7.64 -7.35
N ALA A 50 68.20 7.25 -8.43
CA ALA A 50 68.76 8.24 -9.36
C ALA A 50 67.62 8.84 -10.20
N GLY A 51 67.33 10.14 -10.00
CA GLY A 51 66.24 10.86 -10.67
C GLY A 51 64.92 10.93 -9.88
N ASP A 52 64.95 10.52 -8.62
CA ASP A 52 63.88 10.63 -7.60
C ASP A 52 64.62 10.63 -6.25
N ALA A 53 65.06 11.81 -5.84
CA ALA A 53 66.10 12.00 -4.83
C ALA A 53 65.60 11.77 -3.39
N ASP A 54 64.32 11.99 -3.13
CA ASP A 54 63.70 11.72 -1.82
C ASP A 54 62.89 10.42 -1.78
N GLY A 55 62.62 9.80 -2.92
CA GLY A 55 62.07 8.47 -3.05
C GLY A 55 60.56 8.39 -2.87
N ASP A 56 59.84 9.48 -3.15
CA ASP A 56 58.39 9.59 -3.02
C ASP A 56 57.62 9.06 -4.24
N GLY A 57 58.34 8.67 -5.30
CA GLY A 57 57.77 8.12 -6.53
C GLY A 57 57.45 9.16 -7.59
N VAL A 58 57.76 10.43 -7.37
CA VAL A 58 57.73 11.52 -8.35
C VAL A 58 59.17 11.77 -8.86
N PRO A 59 59.42 11.79 -10.18
CA PRO A 59 60.76 12.09 -10.69
C PRO A 59 61.18 13.54 -10.41
N ASP A 60 62.45 13.79 -10.05
CA ASP A 60 63.00 15.12 -9.69
C ASP A 60 62.64 16.28 -10.67
N ALA A 61 62.34 15.96 -11.94
CA ALA A 61 62.02 16.93 -12.98
C ALA A 61 60.54 17.36 -13.00
N ASP A 62 59.68 16.54 -12.41
CA ASP A 62 58.23 16.71 -12.30
C ASP A 62 57.79 16.88 -10.82
N ASP A 63 58.77 16.93 -9.91
CA ASP A 63 58.62 16.97 -8.47
C ASP A 63 58.66 18.43 -7.97
N LEU A 64 57.60 18.85 -7.29
CA LEU A 64 57.47 20.19 -6.70
C LEU A 64 58.37 20.37 -5.46
N CYS A 65 58.79 19.28 -4.84
CA CYS A 65 59.70 19.26 -3.71
C CYS A 65 60.82 18.20 -3.85
N PRO A 66 61.77 18.33 -4.80
CA PRO A 66 62.78 17.31 -5.15
C PRO A 66 63.75 16.85 -4.04
N ALA A 67 63.64 17.39 -2.84
CA ALA A 67 64.46 17.06 -1.69
C ALA A 67 63.63 16.72 -0.44
N VAL A 68 62.31 16.75 -0.51
CA VAL A 68 61.39 16.61 0.62
C VAL A 68 60.23 15.70 0.20
N PHE A 69 60.30 14.44 0.66
CA PHE A 69 59.32 13.41 0.37
C PHE A 69 57.86 13.89 0.55
N ASP A 70 57.13 14.05 -0.55
CA ASP A 70 55.75 14.57 -0.60
C ASP A 70 54.90 13.88 -1.69
N PRO A 71 54.71 12.55 -1.60
CA PRO A 71 54.15 11.74 -2.68
C PRO A 71 52.74 12.16 -3.06
N VAL A 72 52.37 11.97 -4.33
CA VAL A 72 51.00 12.19 -4.83
C VAL A 72 49.95 11.45 -3.99
N ARG A 73 48.94 12.18 -3.49
CA ARG A 73 47.85 11.61 -2.67
C ARG A 73 46.48 11.81 -3.33
N PRO A 74 45.54 10.86 -3.14
CA PRO A 74 44.16 11.02 -3.61
C PRO A 74 43.41 12.22 -3.03
N ILE A 75 43.83 12.72 -1.86
CA ILE A 75 43.21 13.89 -1.21
C ILE A 75 43.61 15.21 -1.88
N ASP A 76 44.74 15.25 -2.59
CA ASP A 76 45.26 16.44 -3.30
C ASP A 76 44.90 16.39 -4.80
N GLY A 77 43.75 15.80 -5.15
CA GLY A 77 43.31 15.69 -6.54
C GLY A 77 44.19 14.82 -7.45
N GLY A 78 45.13 14.06 -6.89
CA GLY A 78 46.06 13.23 -7.64
C GLY A 78 47.33 13.97 -8.12
N GLY A 79 47.68 15.10 -7.50
CA GLY A 79 48.98 15.78 -7.64
C GLY A 79 49.78 15.82 -6.32
N GLN A 80 50.95 16.44 -6.37
CA GLN A 80 51.61 17.01 -5.18
C GLN A 80 50.88 18.30 -4.79
N ALA A 81 50.79 18.60 -3.50
CA ALA A 81 50.04 19.76 -3.02
C ALA A 81 50.86 21.05 -3.23
N ASP A 82 50.21 22.07 -3.79
CA ASP A 82 50.75 23.40 -4.10
C ASP A 82 49.58 24.38 -3.97
N SER A 83 49.42 24.91 -2.77
CA SER A 83 48.20 25.60 -2.35
C SER A 83 48.12 27.03 -2.89
N ASP A 84 49.24 27.68 -3.21
CA ASP A 84 49.27 29.02 -3.80
C ASP A 84 49.62 29.05 -5.30
N GLY A 85 50.08 27.92 -5.86
CA GLY A 85 50.27 27.72 -7.28
C GLY A 85 51.56 28.34 -7.82
N ASP A 86 52.62 28.41 -7.01
CA ASP A 86 53.90 29.01 -7.39
C ASP A 86 54.95 28.01 -7.94
N ASP A 87 54.53 26.77 -8.18
CA ASP A 87 55.36 25.64 -8.60
C ASP A 87 56.37 25.18 -7.52
N VAL A 88 56.19 25.54 -6.24
CA VAL A 88 56.88 25.00 -5.07
C VAL A 88 55.87 24.27 -4.18
N GLY A 89 56.12 22.98 -3.90
CA GLY A 89 55.15 22.19 -3.16
C GLY A 89 55.02 22.60 -1.69
N ASP A 90 53.83 22.45 -1.11
CA ASP A 90 53.51 22.82 0.29
C ASP A 90 54.49 22.21 1.31
N ALA A 91 55.10 21.07 0.98
CA ALA A 91 56.02 20.36 1.87
C ALA A 91 57.39 21.04 2.00
N CYS A 92 57.80 21.82 1.00
CA CYS A 92 59.09 22.49 0.93
C CYS A 92 58.99 24.00 0.75
N ASP A 93 57.80 24.54 0.53
CA ASP A 93 57.52 25.97 0.51
C ASP A 93 57.58 26.59 1.93
N PRO A 94 58.43 27.60 2.15
CA PRO A 94 58.41 28.40 3.37
C PRO A 94 57.07 29.07 3.65
N CYS A 95 56.31 29.44 2.62
CA CYS A 95 55.04 30.18 2.71
C CYS A 95 53.93 29.56 1.85
N PRO A 96 53.42 28.35 2.19
CA PRO A 96 52.51 27.54 1.37
C PRO A 96 51.16 28.19 0.94
N LEU A 97 50.87 29.41 1.38
CA LEU A 97 49.63 30.12 1.08
C LEU A 97 49.90 31.45 0.35
N GLN A 98 51.14 31.73 -0.03
CA GLN A 98 51.57 32.99 -0.61
C GLN A 98 52.63 32.78 -1.69
N ALA A 99 52.18 32.82 -2.94
CA ALA A 99 53.01 32.56 -4.09
C ALA A 99 54.24 33.47 -4.20
N ASP A 100 55.36 32.90 -4.66
CA ASP A 100 56.61 33.58 -5.01
C ASP A 100 57.27 34.33 -3.82
N THR A 101 57.04 33.93 -2.56
CA THR A 101 57.65 34.58 -1.38
C THR A 101 58.20 33.63 -0.32
N GLU A 102 59.34 34.01 0.27
CA GLU A 102 59.88 33.36 1.48
C GLU A 102 59.57 34.15 2.77
N ASP A 103 58.97 35.35 2.63
CA ASP A 103 58.56 36.22 3.74
C ASP A 103 57.05 36.09 3.93
N CYS A 104 56.63 35.16 4.78
CA CYS A 104 55.22 34.90 4.98
C CYS A 104 54.61 36.07 5.74
N ALA A 105 53.61 36.71 5.15
CA ALA A 105 52.79 37.66 5.86
C ALA A 105 52.20 36.96 7.10
N PRO A 106 52.15 37.63 8.25
CA PRO A 106 51.46 37.08 9.40
C PRO A 106 50.01 36.83 8.99
N ILE A 107 49.50 35.62 9.23
CA ILE A 107 48.07 35.34 9.19
C ILE A 107 47.42 36.34 10.14
N ASP A 108 46.55 37.19 9.61
CA ASP A 108 45.73 38.02 10.45
C ASP A 108 44.66 37.12 11.06
N LEU A 109 44.61 37.04 12.38
CA LEU A 109 43.58 36.22 13.03
C LEU A 109 42.24 36.94 13.08
N ASP A 110 42.24 38.24 12.76
CA ASP A 110 41.04 39.05 12.64
C ASP A 110 40.50 39.05 11.20
N ASP A 111 41.23 38.54 10.18
CA ASP A 111 40.85 38.39 8.76
C ASP A 111 41.41 37.04 8.23
N LEU A 112 40.61 35.98 8.33
CA LEU A 112 41.08 34.59 8.17
C LEU A 112 41.29 34.20 6.69
N ASP A 113 40.52 34.77 5.78
CA ASP A 113 40.54 34.46 4.35
C ASP A 113 41.34 35.50 3.53
N GLY A 114 41.75 36.61 4.15
CA GLY A 114 42.70 37.58 3.63
C GLY A 114 42.11 38.54 2.60
N ASP A 115 40.81 38.85 2.72
CA ASP A 115 40.06 39.65 1.76
C ASP A 115 39.99 41.15 2.11
N ASP A 116 40.71 41.56 3.17
CA ASP A 116 40.76 42.88 3.80
C ASP A 116 39.48 43.26 4.60
N ILE A 117 38.61 42.30 4.95
CA ILE A 117 37.45 42.47 5.84
C ILE A 117 37.67 41.68 7.15
N ASP A 118 37.44 42.33 8.30
CA ASP A 118 37.56 41.63 9.59
C ASP A 118 36.47 40.54 9.70
N ASN A 119 36.81 39.34 10.18
CA ASN A 119 35.94 38.17 10.44
C ASN A 119 34.62 38.48 11.17
N VAL A 120 34.55 39.59 11.92
CA VAL A 120 33.35 40.02 12.66
C VAL A 120 32.35 40.81 11.82
N ASP A 121 32.83 41.41 10.74
CA ASP A 121 32.09 42.23 9.77
C ASP A 121 31.94 41.52 8.42
N ASP A 122 32.67 40.42 8.20
CA ASP A 122 32.66 39.59 7.00
C ASP A 122 31.45 38.64 6.94
N ASN A 123 30.73 38.65 5.80
CA ASN A 123 29.62 37.75 5.53
C ASN A 123 30.05 36.37 4.98
N CYS A 124 31.34 36.14 4.71
CA CYS A 124 31.96 34.86 4.38
C CYS A 124 33.36 34.68 5.01
N PRO A 125 33.52 34.58 6.34
CA PRO A 125 34.82 34.59 7.04
C PRO A 125 35.87 33.51 6.68
N ASP A 126 35.52 32.57 5.80
CA ASP A 126 36.38 31.49 5.35
C ASP A 126 36.60 31.52 3.81
N ASP A 127 35.96 32.43 3.07
CA ASP A 127 35.90 32.47 1.61
C ASP A 127 35.99 33.91 1.07
N ALA A 128 37.20 34.31 0.67
CA ALA A 128 37.51 35.70 0.30
C ALA A 128 36.52 36.33 -0.69
N ASN A 129 35.82 37.38 -0.24
CA ASN A 129 34.83 38.11 -1.02
C ASN A 129 34.85 39.64 -0.73
N PRO A 130 35.87 40.38 -1.22
CA PRO A 130 36.10 41.78 -0.83
C PRO A 130 34.96 42.75 -1.17
N GLU A 131 34.06 42.38 -2.07
CA GLU A 131 32.92 43.18 -2.48
C GLU A 131 31.70 42.98 -1.57
N GLN A 132 31.71 41.96 -0.69
CA GLN A 132 30.69 41.62 0.30
C GLN A 132 29.28 41.59 -0.33
N GLU A 133 29.19 41.02 -1.55
CA GLU A 133 27.92 40.85 -2.24
C GLU A 133 27.03 39.89 -1.43
N ASP A 134 25.77 40.29 -1.24
CA ASP A 134 24.71 39.56 -0.53
C ASP A 134 23.41 39.92 -1.24
N ALA A 135 23.10 39.18 -2.31
CA ALA A 135 22.06 39.54 -3.25
C ALA A 135 20.64 39.41 -2.66
N ASP A 136 20.44 38.49 -1.72
CA ASP A 136 19.15 38.26 -1.07
C ASP A 136 18.98 38.98 0.29
N GLY A 137 20.08 39.49 0.85
CA GLY A 137 20.13 40.25 2.08
C GLY A 137 19.97 39.41 3.34
N ASP A 138 20.33 38.14 3.32
CA ASP A 138 20.21 37.24 4.46
C ASP A 138 21.41 37.27 5.41
N GLY A 139 22.53 37.87 4.99
CA GLY A 139 23.74 38.03 5.77
C GLY A 139 24.81 36.95 5.54
N LEU A 140 24.60 36.01 4.61
CA LEU A 140 25.67 35.20 4.01
C LEU A 140 26.09 35.86 2.68
N GLY A 141 27.38 35.90 2.40
CA GLY A 141 27.84 36.45 1.12
C GLY A 141 27.61 35.48 -0.04
N ASP A 142 27.42 36.01 -1.24
CA ASP A 142 27.12 35.24 -2.46
C ASP A 142 28.15 34.12 -2.74
N VAL A 143 29.37 34.25 -2.24
CA VAL A 143 30.47 33.27 -2.40
C VAL A 143 30.30 32.04 -1.52
N CYS A 144 29.80 32.22 -0.29
CA CYS A 144 29.62 31.16 0.69
C CYS A 144 28.13 30.80 0.92
N ASP A 145 27.21 31.50 0.25
CA ASP A 145 25.80 31.16 0.24
C ASP A 145 25.49 30.05 -0.78
N ALA A 146 24.85 28.99 -0.32
CA ALA A 146 24.36 27.91 -1.17
C ALA A 146 23.22 28.36 -2.11
N CYS A 147 22.53 29.47 -1.78
CA CYS A 147 21.36 29.96 -2.50
C CYS A 147 21.38 31.50 -2.67
N PRO A 148 22.35 32.12 -3.38
CA PRO A 148 22.60 33.59 -3.37
C PRO A 148 21.40 34.51 -3.69
N ASP A 149 20.33 33.96 -4.27
CA ASP A 149 19.11 34.70 -4.62
C ASP A 149 17.95 34.48 -3.63
N GLU A 150 18.11 33.67 -2.56
CA GLU A 150 17.06 33.26 -1.63
C GLU A 150 17.50 32.99 -0.18
N SER A 151 17.03 33.86 0.74
CA SER A 151 17.41 33.80 2.16
C SER A 151 17.30 32.42 2.80
N ASN A 152 18.43 31.95 3.35
CA ASN A 152 18.61 30.63 3.96
C ASN A 152 19.36 30.63 5.32
N LEU A 153 19.74 31.80 5.85
CA LEU A 153 20.50 32.00 7.11
C LEU A 153 20.07 31.13 8.32
N ASP A 154 18.82 30.68 8.40
CA ASP A 154 18.34 29.78 9.47
C ASP A 154 18.59 28.28 9.20
N GLY A 155 19.51 27.96 8.29
CA GLY A 155 19.84 26.59 7.89
C GLY A 155 18.76 25.96 7.00
N ARG A 156 17.99 26.80 6.30
CA ARG A 156 17.05 26.33 5.27
C ARG A 156 17.83 25.85 4.06
N ALA A 157 17.27 24.88 3.36
CA ALA A 157 17.79 24.48 2.06
C ALA A 157 17.25 25.40 0.96
N CYS A 158 17.94 25.49 -0.17
CA CYS A 158 17.50 26.25 -1.33
C CYS A 158 16.12 25.82 -1.79
N SER A 159 15.28 26.77 -2.23
CA SER A 159 14.06 26.40 -2.91
C SER A 159 14.39 25.73 -4.24
N VAL A 160 13.81 24.55 -4.43
CA VAL A 160 13.82 23.84 -5.71
C VAL A 160 12.39 23.60 -6.13
N SER A 161 12.15 23.46 -7.44
CA SER A 161 10.81 23.14 -7.88
C SER A 161 10.50 21.67 -7.62
N VAL A 162 9.23 21.35 -7.37
CA VAL A 162 8.75 19.96 -7.30
C VAL A 162 9.14 19.18 -8.55
N TYR A 163 9.21 19.83 -9.71
CA TYR A 163 9.65 19.22 -10.96
C TYR A 163 11.12 18.80 -10.92
N ASP A 164 12.01 19.59 -10.32
CA ASP A 164 13.45 19.29 -10.24
C ASP A 164 13.74 18.14 -9.26
N ILE A 165 12.89 17.97 -8.24
CA ILE A 165 12.87 16.76 -7.40
C ILE A 165 12.42 15.56 -8.25
N LYS A 166 11.33 15.70 -9.00
CA LYS A 166 10.71 14.61 -9.74
C LYS A 166 11.49 14.17 -10.97
N ASP A 167 12.21 15.05 -11.66
CA ASP A 167 13.08 14.69 -12.79
C ASP A 167 14.48 14.22 -12.36
N GLY A 168 14.86 14.47 -11.10
CA GLY A 168 16.11 14.00 -10.51
C GLY A 168 17.28 14.95 -10.75
N THR A 169 17.00 16.17 -11.20
CA THR A 169 17.96 17.28 -11.24
C THR A 169 18.55 17.53 -9.85
N VAL A 170 17.72 17.39 -8.80
CA VAL A 170 18.17 17.39 -7.41
C VAL A 170 18.54 15.96 -6.99
N PRO A 171 19.82 15.66 -6.71
CA PRO A 171 20.25 14.32 -6.31
C PRO A 171 19.64 13.88 -4.97
N SER A 172 19.49 12.57 -4.78
CA SER A 172 19.11 12.01 -3.46
C SER A 172 20.16 12.36 -2.39
N ASN A 173 19.69 12.55 -1.15
CA ASN A 173 20.45 13.06 0.01
C ASN A 173 20.86 14.54 -0.08
N THR A 174 20.24 15.32 -0.95
CA THR A 174 20.47 16.78 -1.05
C THR A 174 19.41 17.52 -0.22
N PRO A 175 19.79 18.44 0.68
CA PRO A 175 18.84 19.35 1.32
C PRO A 175 18.06 20.14 0.27
N ALA A 176 16.74 20.24 0.43
CA ALA A 176 15.86 20.94 -0.50
C ALA A 176 14.66 21.55 0.21
N GLN A 177 14.25 22.76 -0.21
CA GLN A 177 12.95 23.33 0.13
C GLN A 177 12.00 23.23 -1.06
N VAL A 178 10.80 22.69 -0.85
CA VAL A 178 9.74 22.66 -1.86
C VAL A 178 8.53 23.46 -1.39
N ARG A 179 7.79 23.99 -2.35
CA ARG A 179 6.52 24.69 -2.12
C ARG A 179 5.40 23.97 -2.87
N GLY A 180 4.18 24.02 -2.34
CA GLY A 180 3.03 23.40 -3.00
C GLY A 180 1.75 23.46 -2.17
N ILE A 181 0.64 23.00 -2.75
CA ILE A 181 -0.64 22.87 -2.06
C ILE A 181 -0.78 21.44 -1.53
N ILE A 182 -1.16 21.28 -0.26
CA ILE A 182 -1.46 19.97 0.31
C ILE A 182 -2.75 19.42 -0.31
N THR A 183 -2.64 18.32 -1.07
CA THR A 183 -3.76 17.68 -1.77
C THR A 183 -4.35 16.51 -0.99
N ALA A 184 -3.54 15.86 -0.16
CA ALA A 184 -3.90 14.76 0.73
C ALA A 184 -2.95 14.70 1.93
N VAL A 185 -3.44 14.23 3.07
CA VAL A 185 -2.67 14.02 4.29
C VAL A 185 -2.84 12.55 4.68
N ALA A 186 -1.73 11.84 4.84
CA ALA A 186 -1.76 10.43 5.20
C ALA A 186 -2.07 10.24 6.69
N PRO A 187 -2.72 9.13 7.08
CA PRO A 187 -3.03 8.85 8.47
C PRO A 187 -1.77 8.66 9.32
N GLU A 188 -1.93 8.77 10.64
CA GLU A 188 -0.91 8.44 11.65
C GLU A 188 0.42 9.21 11.52
N GLY A 189 0.41 10.35 10.82
CA GLY A 189 1.61 11.18 10.64
C GLY A 189 2.58 10.64 9.59
N ALA A 190 2.18 9.67 8.76
CA ALA A 190 3.06 9.07 7.75
C ALA A 190 3.61 10.09 6.73
N GLY A 191 2.86 11.16 6.45
CA GLY A 191 3.25 12.22 5.52
C GLY A 191 2.06 12.93 4.89
N PHE A 192 2.32 13.68 3.83
CA PHE A 192 1.30 14.36 3.03
C PHE A 192 1.78 14.55 1.58
N PHE A 193 0.84 14.85 0.69
CA PHE A 193 1.12 15.07 -0.73
C PHE A 193 1.01 16.55 -1.06
N LEU A 194 2.05 17.08 -1.70
CA LEU A 194 2.07 18.43 -2.25
C LEU A 194 1.86 18.37 -3.75
N GLN A 195 1.11 19.35 -4.27
CA GLN A 195 0.97 19.54 -5.70
C GLN A 195 1.05 21.03 -6.07
N MET A 196 1.84 21.32 -7.10
CA MET A 196 1.92 22.63 -7.75
C MET A 196 0.67 22.89 -8.59
N ALA A 197 0.21 24.14 -8.61
CA ALA A 197 -1.01 24.56 -9.30
C ALA A 197 -0.76 25.70 -10.28
N ALA A 198 -1.62 25.79 -11.31
CA ALA A 198 -1.58 26.89 -12.27
C ALA A 198 -1.68 28.26 -11.57
N GLY A 199 -0.75 29.16 -11.91
CA GLY A 199 -0.64 30.49 -11.31
C GLY A 199 0.37 30.60 -10.17
N GLN A 200 0.94 29.48 -9.70
CA GLN A 200 2.07 29.51 -8.77
C GLN A 200 3.40 29.75 -9.50
N PRO A 201 4.36 30.47 -8.88
CA PRO A 201 5.71 30.59 -9.42
C PRO A 201 6.32 29.21 -9.69
N GLY A 202 6.96 29.03 -10.84
CA GLY A 202 7.61 27.77 -11.20
C GLY A 202 6.67 26.64 -11.66
N TYR A 203 5.35 26.86 -11.79
CA TYR A 203 4.44 25.86 -12.35
C TYR A 203 4.74 25.59 -13.84
N ARG A 204 5.06 24.32 -14.19
CA ARG A 204 5.43 23.88 -15.54
C ARG A 204 4.36 23.02 -16.24
N GLY A 205 3.24 22.74 -15.56
CA GLY A 205 2.17 21.86 -16.05
C GLY A 205 1.77 20.80 -15.02
N VAL A 206 0.76 19.99 -15.32
CA VAL A 206 0.28 18.94 -14.38
C VAL A 206 1.26 17.76 -14.25
N PRO A 207 1.87 17.22 -15.34
CA PRO A 207 2.86 16.16 -15.21
C PRO A 207 4.00 16.59 -14.28
N PHE A 208 4.40 15.71 -13.36
CA PHE A 208 5.43 15.92 -12.34
C PHE A 208 5.16 17.09 -11.38
N SER A 209 3.92 17.54 -11.27
CA SER A 209 3.55 18.62 -10.36
C SER A 209 3.41 18.20 -8.90
N GLY A 210 3.47 16.90 -8.61
CA GLY A 210 3.25 16.33 -7.28
C GLY A 210 4.54 15.80 -6.63
N VAL A 211 4.62 15.86 -5.30
CA VAL A 211 5.65 15.16 -4.51
C VAL A 211 5.06 14.69 -3.18
N TYR A 212 5.50 13.51 -2.74
CA TYR A 212 5.21 13.03 -1.40
C TYR A 212 6.22 13.60 -0.38
N VAL A 213 5.72 14.06 0.76
CA VAL A 213 6.53 14.52 1.89
C VAL A 213 6.38 13.51 3.01
N TYR A 214 7.45 12.76 3.27
CA TYR A 214 7.53 11.77 4.33
C TYR A 214 7.98 12.42 5.65
N THR A 215 7.11 12.34 6.66
CA THR A 215 7.38 12.86 8.01
C THR A 215 7.73 11.75 9.01
N GLY A 216 7.51 10.47 8.65
CA GLY A 216 7.74 9.32 9.53
C GLY A 216 6.91 9.34 10.80
N ASN A 217 7.39 8.69 11.88
CA ASN A 217 6.69 8.68 13.18
C ASN A 217 6.88 9.98 13.98
N ALA A 218 7.42 11.04 13.37
CA ALA A 218 7.41 12.39 13.94
C ALA A 218 5.96 12.89 13.93
N SER A 219 5.22 12.34 14.88
CA SER A 219 3.83 12.61 15.10
C SER A 219 3.68 14.09 15.43
N VAL A 220 2.90 14.81 14.62
CA VAL A 220 1.96 15.81 15.16
C VAL A 220 2.51 17.20 15.55
N GLU A 221 3.58 17.72 14.94
CA GLU A 221 3.84 19.19 15.01
C GLU A 221 3.72 19.93 13.68
N VAL A 222 3.55 19.19 12.58
CA VAL A 222 3.26 19.78 11.28
C VAL A 222 1.75 19.92 11.15
N GLY A 223 1.21 21.14 11.30
CA GLY A 223 -0.22 21.46 11.20
C GLY A 223 -0.80 21.32 9.79
N ALA A 224 -0.33 20.33 9.03
CA ALA A 224 -0.63 20.03 7.65
C ALA A 224 -2.13 19.73 7.46
N MET A 225 -2.78 20.51 6.61
CA MET A 225 -4.19 20.34 6.26
C MET A 225 -4.36 20.47 4.75
N ARG A 226 -5.26 19.64 4.19
CA ARG A 226 -5.69 19.77 2.79
C ARG A 226 -6.11 21.21 2.51
N GLY A 227 -5.58 21.79 1.43
CA GLY A 227 -5.86 23.18 1.03
C GLY A 227 -4.88 24.22 1.60
N GLN A 228 -3.90 23.83 2.41
CA GLN A 228 -2.81 24.76 2.75
C GLN A 228 -1.79 24.83 1.63
N ARG A 229 -1.29 26.03 1.33
CA ARG A 229 -0.05 26.22 0.57
C ARG A 229 1.10 26.39 1.55
N VAL A 230 2.13 25.58 1.39
CA VAL A 230 3.21 25.44 2.37
C VAL A 230 4.58 25.55 1.71
N ALA A 231 5.60 25.89 2.51
CA ALA A 231 7.01 25.63 2.21
C ALA A 231 7.51 24.53 3.17
N VAL A 232 8.25 23.57 2.64
CA VAL A 232 8.77 22.42 3.40
C VAL A 232 10.24 22.26 3.09
N SER A 233 11.10 22.41 4.10
CA SER A 233 12.51 22.06 4.00
C SER A 233 12.74 20.64 4.52
N GLY A 234 13.53 19.87 3.81
CA GLY A 234 13.96 18.53 4.20
C GLY A 234 15.06 18.05 3.27
N THR A 235 15.15 16.73 3.09
CA THR A 235 16.12 16.09 2.21
C THR A 235 15.40 15.45 1.03
N ALA A 236 15.82 15.79 -0.20
CA ALA A 236 15.40 15.07 -1.40
C ALA A 236 15.86 13.62 -1.31
N SER A 237 14.94 12.67 -1.50
CA SER A 237 15.21 11.25 -1.29
C SER A 237 14.51 10.40 -2.35
N ASP A 238 15.21 9.36 -2.80
CA ASP A 238 14.61 8.25 -3.55
C ASP A 238 14.43 7.06 -2.59
N PHE A 239 13.19 6.71 -2.31
CA PHE A 239 12.84 5.61 -1.42
C PHE A 239 12.09 4.53 -2.21
N PHE A 240 12.83 3.47 -2.59
CA PHE A 240 12.31 2.37 -3.42
C PHE A 240 11.61 2.86 -4.70
N GLY A 241 12.18 3.85 -5.40
CA GLY A 241 11.64 4.40 -6.64
C GLY A 241 10.64 5.54 -6.43
N GLN A 242 10.19 5.81 -5.20
CA GLN A 242 9.41 7.00 -4.89
C GLN A 242 10.35 8.18 -4.59
N ARG A 243 10.34 9.19 -5.46
CA ARG A 243 11.03 10.46 -5.22
C ARG A 243 10.19 11.35 -4.31
N GLN A 244 10.75 11.68 -3.15
CA GLN A 244 10.05 12.32 -2.05
C GLN A 244 10.94 13.35 -1.33
N ILE A 245 10.33 14.16 -0.48
CA ILE A 245 11.05 14.90 0.57
C ILE A 245 10.94 14.11 1.86
N ALA A 246 12.07 13.82 2.49
CA ALA A 246 12.17 13.13 3.78
C ALA A 246 12.90 14.02 4.80
N GLN A 247 13.03 13.54 6.04
CA GLN A 247 13.79 14.24 7.11
C GLN A 247 13.41 15.72 7.23
N VAL A 248 12.11 16.00 7.23
CA VAL A 248 11.58 17.36 7.28
C VAL A 248 12.18 18.12 8.46
N SER A 249 12.88 19.21 8.16
CA SER A 249 13.56 20.08 9.13
C SER A 249 12.78 21.37 9.39
N HIS A 250 12.01 21.84 8.40
CA HIS A 250 11.20 23.04 8.51
C HIS A 250 9.87 22.91 7.77
N PHE A 251 8.82 23.52 8.32
CA PHE A 251 7.51 23.59 7.71
C PHE A 251 6.86 24.94 8.00
N GLU A 252 6.43 25.62 6.94
CA GLU A 252 5.79 26.92 7.01
C GLU A 252 4.46 26.89 6.25
N VAL A 253 3.39 27.34 6.89
CA VAL A 253 2.12 27.60 6.20
C VAL A 253 2.17 28.99 5.59
N LEU A 254 2.24 29.05 4.26
CA LEU A 254 2.28 30.30 3.49
C LEU A 254 0.85 30.88 3.34
N GLU A 255 -0.13 30.00 3.09
CA GLU A 255 -1.56 30.32 3.04
C GLU A 255 -2.40 29.13 3.54
N ALA A 256 -3.43 29.39 4.34
CA ALA A 256 -4.20 28.33 5.00
C ALA A 256 -5.39 27.79 4.18
N ASP A 257 -6.06 28.64 3.39
CA ASP A 257 -7.34 28.34 2.74
C ASP A 257 -7.25 28.47 1.20
N VAL A 258 -6.36 27.69 0.60
CA VAL A 258 -6.16 27.64 -0.86
C VAL A 258 -7.01 26.53 -1.47
N ALA A 259 -7.62 26.82 -2.62
CA ALA A 259 -8.35 25.81 -3.37
C ALA A 259 -7.40 24.68 -3.81
N VAL A 260 -7.74 23.45 -3.45
CA VAL A 260 -7.01 22.25 -3.92
C VAL A 260 -7.10 22.19 -5.45
N PRO A 261 -6.02 21.83 -6.17
CA PRO A 261 -6.05 21.62 -7.60
C PRO A 261 -7.20 20.69 -8.03
N ALA A 262 -7.87 21.04 -9.13
CA ALA A 262 -8.88 20.16 -9.70
C ALA A 262 -8.22 18.85 -10.17
N PRO A 263 -8.82 17.67 -9.89
CA PRO A 263 -8.24 16.41 -10.30
C PRO A 263 -8.19 16.31 -11.83
N VAL A 264 -7.07 15.85 -12.38
CA VAL A 264 -6.96 15.60 -13.82
C VAL A 264 -7.58 14.26 -14.17
N THR A 265 -8.46 14.25 -15.18
CA THR A 265 -9.06 13.01 -15.68
C THR A 265 -8.05 12.25 -16.54
N VAL A 266 -7.78 11.00 -16.17
CA VAL A 266 -6.80 10.12 -16.84
C VAL A 266 -7.43 8.79 -17.23
N ASP A 267 -6.86 8.16 -18.25
CA ASP A 267 -7.15 6.75 -18.57
C ASP A 267 -6.43 5.86 -17.53
N PRO A 268 -7.13 4.99 -16.79
CA PRO A 268 -6.52 4.09 -15.82
C PRO A 268 -5.36 3.26 -16.39
N ALA A 269 -5.44 2.84 -17.66
CA ALA A 269 -4.40 2.03 -18.30
C ALA A 269 -3.09 2.79 -18.53
N MET A 270 -3.14 4.12 -18.57
CA MET A 270 -1.97 4.97 -18.77
C MET A 270 -1.24 5.27 -17.46
N VAL A 271 -1.93 5.18 -16.32
CA VAL A 271 -1.38 5.54 -14.99
C VAL A 271 -1.22 4.35 -14.04
N ARG A 272 -1.57 3.13 -14.46
CA ARG A 272 -1.24 1.91 -13.71
C ARG A 272 0.27 1.66 -13.67
N THR A 273 0.71 0.67 -12.89
CA THR A 273 2.09 0.17 -12.92
C THR A 273 2.54 -0.13 -14.35
N ASP A 274 3.71 0.37 -14.75
CA ASP A 274 4.27 0.36 -16.12
C ASP A 274 3.46 1.13 -17.19
N GLY A 275 2.47 1.90 -16.78
CA GLY A 275 1.73 2.80 -17.66
C GLY A 275 2.61 3.96 -18.13
N ALA A 276 2.40 4.42 -19.36
CA ALA A 276 3.25 5.45 -19.98
C ALA A 276 3.17 6.83 -19.30
N LEU A 277 2.22 7.03 -18.39
CA LEU A 277 2.02 8.25 -17.60
C LEU A 277 2.07 7.98 -16.09
N ALA A 278 2.54 6.81 -15.64
CA ALA A 278 2.61 6.48 -14.22
C ALA A 278 3.51 7.47 -13.46
N ASP A 279 4.73 7.69 -13.95
CA ASP A 279 5.71 8.61 -13.36
C ASP A 279 5.24 10.07 -13.45
N ASP A 280 4.67 10.45 -14.60
CA ASP A 280 4.13 11.79 -14.86
C ASP A 280 3.08 12.20 -13.83
N TYR A 281 2.27 11.26 -13.33
CA TYR A 281 1.18 11.56 -12.40
C TYR A 281 1.47 11.10 -10.98
N GLU A 282 2.67 10.62 -10.67
CA GLU A 282 3.03 10.28 -9.29
C GLU A 282 2.89 11.52 -8.37
N ALA A 283 2.24 11.32 -7.22
CA ALA A 283 1.83 12.32 -6.25
C ALA A 283 0.85 13.40 -6.78
N VAL A 284 0.28 13.21 -7.97
CA VAL A 284 -0.72 14.11 -8.57
C VAL A 284 -2.14 13.65 -8.25
N LEU A 285 -3.03 14.59 -7.98
CA LEU A 285 -4.46 14.33 -7.83
C LEU A 285 -5.11 14.03 -9.19
N VAL A 286 -5.60 12.81 -9.36
CA VAL A 286 -6.21 12.31 -10.60
C VAL A 286 -7.64 11.83 -10.39
N ARG A 287 -8.37 11.70 -11.50
CA ARG A 287 -9.72 11.16 -11.57
C ARG A 287 -9.79 10.11 -12.68
N VAL A 288 -10.32 8.95 -12.37
CA VAL A 288 -10.72 7.94 -13.36
C VAL A 288 -12.24 7.85 -13.39
N GLU A 289 -12.82 7.58 -14.56
CA GLU A 289 -14.27 7.57 -14.75
C GLU A 289 -14.73 6.24 -15.35
N GLN A 290 -15.96 5.83 -15.01
CA GLN A 290 -16.63 4.63 -15.56
C GLN A 290 -15.79 3.36 -15.48
N VAL A 291 -15.26 3.06 -14.29
CA VAL A 291 -14.37 1.91 -14.08
C VAL A 291 -15.11 0.78 -13.38
N ASP A 292 -14.91 -0.44 -13.86
CA ASP A 292 -15.45 -1.66 -13.27
C ASP A 292 -14.39 -2.35 -12.42
N VAL A 293 -14.77 -2.92 -11.28
CA VAL A 293 -13.87 -3.71 -10.41
C VAL A 293 -13.59 -5.06 -11.06
N LEU A 294 -12.32 -5.34 -11.35
CA LEU A 294 -11.86 -6.56 -12.01
C LEU A 294 -11.43 -7.64 -11.00
N SER A 295 -10.82 -7.24 -9.88
CA SER A 295 -10.40 -8.14 -8.81
C SER A 295 -10.25 -7.39 -7.49
N VAL A 296 -10.28 -8.14 -6.39
CA VAL A 296 -10.02 -7.66 -5.02
C VAL A 296 -8.84 -8.41 -4.43
N ASN A 297 -8.10 -7.78 -3.51
CA ASN A 297 -6.87 -8.29 -2.92
C ASN A 297 -5.86 -8.80 -3.97
N PRO A 298 -5.43 -7.95 -4.92
CA PRO A 298 -4.33 -8.32 -5.82
C PRO A 298 -3.06 -8.65 -5.00
N PRO A 299 -2.12 -9.44 -5.57
CA PRO A 299 -0.91 -9.86 -4.88
C PRO A 299 -0.16 -8.68 -4.23
N ALA A 300 0.39 -8.93 -3.04
CA ALA A 300 1.23 -7.97 -2.33
C ALA A 300 2.53 -7.75 -3.11
N GLY A 301 2.89 -6.48 -3.32
CA GLY A 301 4.22 -6.11 -3.79
C GLY A 301 5.26 -6.14 -2.66
N PRO A 302 6.55 -5.90 -2.93
CA PRO A 302 7.58 -5.89 -1.90
C PRO A 302 7.27 -4.89 -0.77
N GLY A 303 7.36 -5.36 0.48
CA GLY A 303 7.07 -4.55 1.67
C GLY A 303 5.58 -4.28 1.92
N ASP A 304 4.69 -4.89 1.14
CA ASP A 304 3.24 -4.88 1.35
C ASP A 304 2.78 -6.17 2.05
N SER A 305 1.65 -6.13 2.76
CA SER A 305 1.11 -7.28 3.49
C SER A 305 -0.12 -7.86 2.80
N ASP A 306 -0.35 -9.17 2.92
CA ASP A 306 -1.54 -9.86 2.43
C ASP A 306 -2.52 -10.11 3.60
N PRO A 307 -3.83 -9.80 3.51
CA PRO A 307 -4.52 -9.15 2.38
C PRO A 307 -4.12 -7.69 2.20
N THR A 308 -4.02 -7.28 0.93
CA THR A 308 -3.57 -5.93 0.57
C THR A 308 -4.66 -4.87 0.71
N ASN A 309 -5.92 -5.27 0.96
CA ASN A 309 -7.08 -4.38 1.02
C ASN A 309 -7.21 -3.44 -0.19
N ALA A 310 -6.67 -3.86 -1.34
CA ALA A 310 -6.72 -3.15 -2.59
C ALA A 310 -7.68 -3.84 -3.56
N PHE A 311 -8.09 -3.12 -4.60
CA PHE A 311 -8.81 -3.70 -5.73
C PHE A 311 -8.28 -3.15 -7.05
N VAL A 312 -8.48 -3.91 -8.13
CA VAL A 312 -8.04 -3.51 -9.48
C VAL A 312 -9.26 -3.13 -10.29
N VAL A 313 -9.20 -2.02 -11.00
CA VAL A 313 -10.29 -1.53 -11.85
C VAL A 313 -9.97 -1.66 -13.34
N THR A 314 -10.96 -1.41 -14.21
CA THR A 314 -10.79 -1.35 -15.67
C THR A 314 -9.54 -0.56 -16.05
N GLY A 315 -8.76 -1.10 -16.98
CA GLY A 315 -7.44 -0.56 -17.35
C GLY A 315 -6.29 -1.08 -16.48
N GLY A 316 -6.57 -1.86 -15.42
CA GLY A 316 -5.54 -2.50 -14.60
C GLY A 316 -4.94 -1.60 -13.52
N LEU A 317 -5.55 -0.45 -13.24
CA LEU A 317 -5.13 0.44 -12.16
C LEU A 317 -5.53 -0.14 -10.80
N ARG A 318 -4.59 -0.15 -9.87
CA ARG A 318 -4.82 -0.57 -8.49
C ARG A 318 -5.36 0.61 -7.69
N VAL A 319 -6.43 0.41 -6.93
CA VAL A 319 -6.97 1.36 -5.95
C VAL A 319 -6.70 0.78 -4.57
N ASN A 320 -6.14 1.59 -3.68
CA ASN A 320 -5.60 1.13 -2.40
C ASN A 320 -6.11 1.98 -1.22
N ASP A 321 -5.81 1.53 0.00
CA ASP A 321 -6.36 2.04 1.26
C ASP A 321 -5.42 2.99 2.03
N PHE A 322 -4.30 3.45 1.42
CA PHE A 322 -3.26 4.18 2.16
C PHE A 322 -3.77 5.49 2.76
N LEU A 323 -4.61 6.22 2.01
CA LEU A 323 -5.21 7.48 2.46
C LEU A 323 -6.61 7.28 3.05
N TYR A 324 -7.37 6.32 2.53
CA TYR A 324 -8.72 6.02 2.96
C TYR A 324 -9.02 4.53 2.84
N ALA A 325 -9.23 3.88 3.98
CA ALA A 325 -9.70 2.52 4.04
C ALA A 325 -11.22 2.45 3.88
N MET A 326 -11.69 1.73 2.87
CA MET A 326 -13.10 1.43 2.69
C MET A 326 -13.56 0.38 3.71
N ASP A 327 -14.73 0.58 4.31
CA ASP A 327 -15.28 -0.36 5.31
C ASP A 327 -15.43 -1.79 4.75
N THR A 328 -15.76 -1.88 3.46
CA THR A 328 -15.87 -3.15 2.72
C THR A 328 -15.31 -2.98 1.32
N LEU A 329 -14.49 -3.93 0.87
CA LEU A 329 -14.03 -3.97 -0.52
C LEU A 329 -15.22 -4.13 -1.48
N PRO A 330 -15.19 -3.45 -2.64
CA PRO A 330 -16.26 -3.55 -3.61
C PRO A 330 -16.31 -4.95 -4.24
N ALA A 331 -17.50 -5.41 -4.60
CA ALA A 331 -17.64 -6.70 -5.28
C ALA A 331 -17.06 -6.62 -6.70
N VAL A 332 -16.43 -7.71 -7.17
CA VAL A 332 -16.00 -7.84 -8.57
C VAL A 332 -17.20 -7.64 -9.50
N GLY A 333 -17.04 -6.81 -10.52
CA GLY A 333 -18.10 -6.38 -11.44
C GLY A 333 -18.86 -5.13 -11.01
N SER A 334 -18.61 -4.58 -9.82
CA SER A 334 -19.17 -3.28 -9.41
C SER A 334 -18.58 -2.17 -10.27
N ARG A 335 -19.40 -1.17 -10.62
CA ARG A 335 -18.96 0.02 -11.36
C ARG A 335 -18.84 1.22 -10.45
N PHE A 336 -17.80 2.02 -10.64
CA PHE A 336 -17.67 3.38 -10.10
C PHE A 336 -17.90 4.41 -11.22
N GLN A 337 -18.71 5.45 -10.96
CA GLN A 337 -18.84 6.57 -11.90
C GLN A 337 -17.53 7.35 -12.00
N ALA A 338 -16.90 7.58 -10.85
CA ALA A 338 -15.56 8.14 -10.79
C ALA A 338 -14.86 7.72 -9.50
N ILE A 339 -13.55 7.53 -9.59
CA ILE A 339 -12.66 7.44 -8.43
C ILE A 339 -11.67 8.60 -8.55
N VAL A 340 -11.59 9.43 -7.52
CA VAL A 340 -10.60 10.50 -7.37
C VAL A 340 -9.57 10.03 -6.35
N GLY A 341 -8.33 10.42 -6.52
CA GLY A 341 -7.29 10.07 -5.55
C GLY A 341 -5.95 10.65 -5.95
N VAL A 342 -4.98 10.56 -5.04
CA VAL A 342 -3.59 10.85 -5.38
C VAL A 342 -2.98 9.57 -5.93
N LEU A 343 -2.33 9.63 -7.10
CA LEU A 343 -1.59 8.48 -7.62
C LEU A 343 -0.28 8.35 -6.85
N ARG A 344 -0.05 7.22 -6.19
CA ARG A 344 1.13 6.96 -5.36
C ARG A 344 1.91 5.79 -5.93
N PHE A 345 3.21 5.94 -6.08
CA PHE A 345 4.09 4.80 -6.35
C PHE A 345 4.58 4.20 -5.04
N ALA A 346 4.28 2.94 -4.76
CA ALA A 346 4.76 2.21 -3.59
C ALA A 346 4.66 0.71 -3.79
N ASN A 347 5.58 -0.04 -3.17
CA ASN A 347 5.61 -1.50 -3.26
C ASN A 347 5.70 -2.00 -4.71
N GLU A 348 6.47 -1.29 -5.56
CA GLU A 348 6.59 -1.52 -7.01
C GLU A 348 5.29 -1.33 -7.81
N ASP A 349 4.27 -0.71 -7.21
CA ASP A 349 2.98 -0.48 -7.86
C ASP A 349 2.61 1.01 -7.92
N SER A 350 1.98 1.42 -9.02
CA SER A 350 1.22 2.68 -9.09
C SER A 350 -0.20 2.45 -8.60
N LYS A 351 -0.53 3.08 -7.47
CA LYS A 351 -1.77 2.90 -6.72
C LYS A 351 -2.54 4.21 -6.67
N LEU A 352 -3.82 4.20 -7.00
CA LEU A 352 -4.71 5.33 -6.77
C LEU A 352 -5.18 5.30 -5.32
N GLU A 353 -4.93 6.37 -4.58
CA GLU A 353 -5.23 6.49 -3.15
C GLU A 353 -6.38 7.50 -2.96
N PRO A 354 -7.64 7.06 -2.79
CA PRO A 354 -8.76 7.95 -2.48
C PRO A 354 -8.55 8.64 -1.13
N ARG A 355 -9.00 9.89 -0.98
CA ARG A 355 -8.75 10.69 0.25
C ARG A 355 -9.88 10.59 1.26
N GLY A 356 -10.99 9.97 0.89
CA GLY A 356 -12.20 9.87 1.69
C GLY A 356 -13.36 9.29 0.87
N PRO A 357 -14.54 9.10 1.50
CA PRO A 357 -15.72 8.57 0.82
C PRO A 357 -16.22 9.48 -0.31
N GLU A 358 -15.93 10.79 -0.28
CA GLU A 358 -16.32 11.73 -1.34
C GLU A 358 -15.61 11.48 -2.67
N ASP A 359 -14.46 10.81 -2.63
CA ASP A 359 -13.62 10.53 -3.79
C ASP A 359 -14.03 9.24 -4.51
N VAL A 360 -14.96 8.47 -3.95
CA VAL A 360 -15.40 7.19 -4.48
C VAL A 360 -16.88 7.32 -4.84
N ALA A 361 -17.15 7.79 -6.05
CA ALA A 361 -18.52 7.93 -6.53
C ALA A 361 -19.01 6.59 -7.09
N ASP A 362 -19.84 5.89 -6.31
CA ASP A 362 -20.49 4.66 -6.74
C ASP A 362 -21.19 4.82 -8.10
N GLY A 363 -21.08 3.78 -8.92
CA GLY A 363 -21.90 3.59 -10.11
C GLY A 363 -23.39 3.55 -9.77
N PRO A 364 -24.28 3.77 -10.76
CA PRO A 364 -25.66 3.38 -10.59
C PRO A 364 -25.71 1.88 -10.22
N PRO A 365 -26.58 1.48 -9.28
CA PRO A 365 -26.65 0.11 -8.81
C PRO A 365 -26.97 -0.86 -9.96
N VAL A 366 -26.30 -2.01 -9.97
CA VAL A 366 -26.49 -3.09 -10.95
C VAL A 366 -27.12 -4.33 -10.31
N VAL A 367 -27.87 -5.10 -11.08
CA VAL A 367 -28.43 -6.39 -10.64
C VAL A 367 -27.31 -7.42 -10.55
N VAL A 368 -27.08 -7.95 -9.35
CA VAL A 368 -26.00 -8.92 -9.09
C VAL A 368 -26.51 -10.34 -8.84
N ALA A 369 -27.74 -10.49 -8.35
CA ALA A 369 -28.29 -11.80 -8.05
C ALA A 369 -29.82 -11.83 -8.04
N LEU A 370 -30.36 -13.02 -8.30
CA LEU A 370 -31.74 -13.40 -8.05
C LEU A 370 -31.70 -14.66 -7.17
N GLU A 371 -32.04 -14.51 -5.90
CA GLU A 371 -31.79 -15.52 -4.86
C GLU A 371 -33.09 -15.91 -4.12
N PRO A 372 -33.28 -17.19 -3.81
CA PRO A 372 -32.38 -18.31 -4.11
C PRO A 372 -32.40 -18.68 -5.60
N ALA A 373 -31.29 -19.23 -6.11
CA ALA A 373 -31.14 -19.60 -7.53
C ALA A 373 -32.17 -20.66 -7.99
N ARG A 374 -32.71 -21.44 -7.04
CA ARG A 374 -33.86 -22.30 -7.25
C ARG A 374 -34.90 -22.05 -6.17
N ALA A 375 -36.12 -21.77 -6.59
CA ALA A 375 -37.25 -21.51 -5.72
C ALA A 375 -38.48 -22.30 -6.19
N PHE A 376 -39.49 -22.35 -5.35
CA PHE A 376 -40.66 -23.20 -5.55
C PHE A 376 -41.93 -22.43 -5.20
N VAL A 377 -43.01 -22.79 -5.87
CA VAL A 377 -44.36 -22.34 -5.51
C VAL A 377 -45.36 -23.45 -5.77
N ARG A 378 -46.28 -23.67 -4.82
CA ARG A 378 -47.26 -24.75 -4.86
C ARG A 378 -48.64 -24.22 -5.20
N ALA A 379 -49.30 -24.84 -6.17
CA ALA A 379 -50.70 -24.55 -6.48
C ALA A 379 -51.58 -24.85 -5.25
N GLY A 380 -52.51 -23.95 -4.92
CA GLY A 380 -53.35 -24.07 -3.72
C GLY A 380 -52.68 -23.64 -2.41
N GLY A 381 -51.38 -23.33 -2.41
CA GLY A 381 -50.65 -22.83 -1.24
C GLY A 381 -50.81 -21.32 -1.01
N ASP A 382 -49.92 -20.76 -0.18
CA ASP A 382 -49.85 -19.32 0.15
C ASP A 382 -49.42 -18.41 -1.01
N GLY A 383 -49.01 -18.98 -2.14
CA GLY A 383 -48.51 -18.26 -3.32
C GLY A 383 -47.12 -17.65 -3.15
N LEU A 384 -46.45 -17.86 -2.02
CA LEU A 384 -45.11 -17.33 -1.77
C LEU A 384 -44.06 -18.18 -2.51
N ILE A 385 -43.18 -17.51 -3.26
CA ILE A 385 -42.09 -18.17 -3.98
C ILE A 385 -40.85 -18.18 -3.09
N ARG A 386 -40.36 -19.37 -2.75
CA ARG A 386 -39.28 -19.56 -1.77
C ARG A 386 -38.37 -20.73 -2.07
N GLY A 387 -37.15 -20.68 -1.55
CA GLY A 387 -36.22 -21.81 -1.55
C GLY A 387 -36.67 -22.94 -0.61
N LEU A 388 -35.92 -24.04 -0.61
CA LEU A 388 -36.15 -25.14 0.34
C LEU A 388 -35.89 -24.71 1.79
N ASP A 389 -35.09 -23.68 2.00
CA ASP A 389 -34.78 -23.04 3.28
C ASP A 389 -35.82 -22.00 3.73
N GLY A 390 -36.92 -21.86 2.99
CA GLY A 390 -37.99 -20.90 3.29
C GLY A 390 -37.70 -19.45 2.89
N ARG A 391 -36.51 -19.12 2.39
CA ARG A 391 -36.17 -17.76 1.96
C ARG A 391 -36.96 -17.38 0.71
N LEU A 392 -37.63 -16.23 0.75
CA LEU A 392 -38.39 -15.69 -0.38
C LEU A 392 -37.48 -15.27 -1.53
N LEU A 393 -37.96 -15.45 -2.76
CA LEU A 393 -37.27 -15.01 -3.97
C LEU A 393 -37.11 -13.49 -4.00
N SER A 394 -35.86 -13.03 -4.05
CA SER A 394 -35.48 -11.63 -4.01
C SER A 394 -34.41 -11.30 -5.03
N VAL A 395 -34.49 -10.10 -5.60
CA VAL A 395 -33.43 -9.52 -6.42
C VAL A 395 -32.48 -8.72 -5.53
N ARG A 396 -31.18 -8.80 -5.82
CA ARG A 396 -30.13 -8.08 -5.11
C ARG A 396 -29.34 -7.16 -6.05
N LEU A 397 -29.03 -5.97 -5.56
CA LEU A 397 -28.21 -4.96 -6.23
C LEU A 397 -26.79 -4.92 -5.66
N SER A 398 -25.85 -4.40 -6.45
CA SER A 398 -24.47 -4.14 -6.03
C SER A 398 -24.36 -3.08 -4.94
N SER A 399 -25.27 -2.10 -4.93
CA SER A 399 -25.32 -0.98 -4.01
C SER A 399 -26.76 -0.52 -3.79
N ALA A 400 -26.97 0.42 -2.88
CA ALA A 400 -28.30 0.93 -2.55
C ALA A 400 -28.96 1.62 -3.76
N ALA A 401 -30.26 1.41 -3.94
CA ALA A 401 -31.03 2.06 -5.00
C ALA A 401 -30.98 3.59 -4.86
N GLU A 402 -30.85 4.26 -6.01
CA GLU A 402 -30.83 5.72 -6.12
C GLU A 402 -32.15 6.39 -5.67
N ALA A 403 -32.15 7.72 -5.58
CA ALA A 403 -33.32 8.50 -5.18
C ALA A 403 -34.53 8.20 -6.09
N GLY A 404 -35.67 7.85 -5.48
CA GLY A 404 -36.86 7.38 -6.21
C GLY A 404 -36.92 5.86 -6.47
N GLY A 405 -35.90 5.09 -6.08
CA GLY A 405 -35.84 3.64 -6.22
C GLY A 405 -35.45 3.16 -7.62
N LEU A 406 -35.21 1.85 -7.75
CA LEU A 406 -34.83 1.20 -9.00
C LEU A 406 -35.89 0.17 -9.44
N ALA A 407 -36.50 0.39 -10.60
CA ALA A 407 -37.42 -0.58 -11.21
C ALA A 407 -36.64 -1.73 -11.86
N ILE A 408 -37.12 -2.95 -11.64
CA ILE A 408 -36.51 -4.19 -12.15
C ILE A 408 -37.46 -4.83 -13.16
N ASP A 409 -36.96 -5.08 -14.37
CA ASP A 409 -37.68 -5.79 -15.41
C ASP A 409 -37.63 -7.29 -15.12
N ILE A 410 -38.81 -7.93 -15.05
CA ILE A 410 -38.95 -9.36 -14.80
C ILE A 410 -39.45 -10.04 -16.07
N ALA A 411 -38.64 -10.94 -16.62
CA ALA A 411 -38.99 -11.82 -17.73
C ALA A 411 -39.17 -13.27 -17.24
N LEU A 412 -40.11 -13.99 -17.85
CA LEU A 412 -40.47 -15.36 -17.51
C LEU A 412 -40.42 -16.24 -18.75
N ASP A 413 -39.83 -17.42 -18.65
CA ASP A 413 -39.86 -18.43 -19.70
C ASP A 413 -40.05 -19.86 -19.12
N PRO A 414 -41.19 -20.52 -19.37
CA PRO A 414 -42.38 -20.02 -20.06
C PRO A 414 -43.21 -19.04 -19.21
N GLN A 415 -43.96 -18.15 -19.87
CA GLN A 415 -44.86 -17.16 -19.23
C GLN A 415 -46.11 -17.75 -18.53
N ALA A 416 -46.29 -19.07 -18.56
CA ALA A 416 -47.36 -19.76 -17.86
C ALA A 416 -46.77 -20.99 -17.18
N PRO A 417 -47.17 -21.30 -15.93
CA PRO A 417 -48.30 -20.75 -15.17
C PRO A 417 -47.96 -19.53 -14.29
N LEU A 418 -46.74 -18.99 -14.34
CA LEU A 418 -46.32 -17.88 -13.47
C LEU A 418 -46.47 -16.54 -14.20
N VAL A 419 -46.91 -15.48 -13.50
CA VAL A 419 -47.01 -14.13 -14.06
C VAL A 419 -46.51 -13.08 -13.07
N ALA A 420 -46.08 -11.92 -13.57
CA ALA A 420 -45.76 -10.77 -12.72
C ALA A 420 -46.99 -10.29 -11.93
N ASP A 421 -46.78 -9.94 -10.66
CA ASP A 421 -47.80 -9.42 -9.75
C ASP A 421 -47.55 -7.94 -9.40
N GLY A 422 -47.35 -7.13 -10.43
CA GLY A 422 -47.00 -5.72 -10.32
C GLY A 422 -45.51 -5.44 -10.56
N PRO A 423 -45.07 -4.19 -10.37
CA PRO A 423 -43.69 -3.81 -10.59
C PRO A 423 -42.80 -4.30 -9.44
N THR A 424 -41.67 -4.92 -9.77
CA THR A 424 -40.59 -5.16 -8.81
C THR A 424 -39.76 -3.88 -8.72
N VAL A 425 -39.70 -3.26 -7.54
CA VAL A 425 -38.95 -2.03 -7.30
C VAL A 425 -38.09 -2.20 -6.05
N VAL A 426 -36.79 -1.95 -6.19
CA VAL A 426 -35.89 -1.80 -5.03
C VAL A 426 -36.03 -0.38 -4.53
N ALA A 427 -36.53 -0.23 -3.29
CA ALA A 427 -36.79 1.06 -2.69
C ALA A 427 -35.49 1.88 -2.52
N GLU A 428 -35.59 3.21 -2.60
CA GLU A 428 -34.47 4.12 -2.32
C GLU A 428 -33.74 3.72 -1.03
N GLY A 429 -32.41 3.63 -1.10
CA GLY A 429 -31.57 3.23 0.03
C GLY A 429 -31.52 1.72 0.30
N ALA A 430 -32.37 0.90 -0.32
CA ALA A 430 -32.36 -0.55 -0.18
C ALA A 430 -31.46 -1.22 -1.24
N THR A 431 -30.90 -2.38 -0.91
CA THR A 431 -30.07 -3.20 -1.80
C THR A 431 -30.79 -4.43 -2.35
N SER A 432 -32.02 -4.68 -1.91
CA SER A 432 -32.81 -5.83 -2.35
C SER A 432 -34.31 -5.57 -2.30
N ALA A 433 -35.06 -6.36 -3.06
CA ALA A 433 -36.52 -6.39 -3.01
C ALA A 433 -37.03 -7.80 -3.32
N LEU A 434 -38.22 -8.13 -2.78
CA LEU A 434 -38.94 -9.33 -3.17
C LEU A 434 -39.39 -9.24 -4.63
N VAL A 435 -39.31 -10.34 -5.36
CA VAL A 435 -39.77 -10.37 -6.74
C VAL A 435 -41.28 -10.61 -6.76
N ALA A 436 -42.01 -9.66 -7.34
CA ALA A 436 -43.47 -9.69 -7.37
C ALA A 436 -43.99 -10.63 -8.47
N LEU A 437 -44.25 -11.88 -8.09
CA LEU A 437 -44.75 -12.93 -8.98
C LEU A 437 -45.96 -13.62 -8.32
N ARG A 438 -46.88 -14.11 -9.15
CA ARG A 438 -48.01 -14.92 -8.70
C ARG A 438 -48.30 -16.06 -9.66
N LEU A 439 -48.97 -17.08 -9.13
CA LEU A 439 -49.53 -18.15 -9.94
C LEU A 439 -50.74 -17.67 -10.75
N ASN A 440 -50.85 -18.19 -11.97
CA ASN A 440 -51.89 -17.92 -12.95
C ASN A 440 -52.48 -19.21 -13.52
N GLY A 441 -52.83 -20.12 -12.62
CA GLY A 441 -53.50 -21.38 -12.93
C GLY A 441 -52.81 -22.60 -12.33
N PRO A 442 -53.50 -23.75 -12.30
CA PRO A 442 -52.93 -25.00 -11.84
C PRO A 442 -51.94 -25.57 -12.87
N VAL A 443 -51.06 -26.45 -12.39
CA VAL A 443 -50.22 -27.31 -13.23
C VAL A 443 -50.54 -28.77 -12.96
N ALA A 444 -50.50 -29.59 -14.01
CA ALA A 444 -50.72 -31.04 -13.89
C ALA A 444 -49.46 -31.78 -13.42
N GLU A 445 -48.29 -31.28 -13.80
CA GLU A 445 -46.98 -31.82 -13.45
C GLU A 445 -46.05 -30.66 -13.05
N PRO A 446 -45.00 -30.91 -12.25
CA PRO A 446 -43.98 -29.91 -11.95
C PRO A 446 -43.44 -29.24 -13.22
N LEU A 447 -43.38 -27.91 -13.22
CA LEU A 447 -42.86 -27.13 -14.34
C LEU A 447 -41.84 -26.10 -13.87
N ASP A 448 -40.65 -26.13 -14.46
CA ASP A 448 -39.62 -25.12 -14.23
C ASP A 448 -39.89 -23.89 -15.11
N VAL A 449 -39.87 -22.71 -14.48
CA VAL A 449 -39.95 -21.40 -15.12
C VAL A 449 -38.65 -20.65 -14.84
N THR A 450 -37.91 -20.28 -15.87
CA THR A 450 -36.77 -19.38 -15.73
C THR A 450 -37.29 -17.97 -15.50
N VAL A 451 -36.86 -17.36 -14.39
CA VAL A 451 -37.13 -15.96 -14.04
C VAL A 451 -35.85 -15.18 -14.26
N THR A 452 -35.90 -14.18 -15.13
CA THR A 452 -34.77 -13.26 -15.37
C THR A 452 -35.14 -11.89 -14.80
N ALA A 453 -34.38 -11.42 -13.83
CA ALA A 453 -34.46 -10.05 -13.31
C ALA A 453 -33.37 -9.21 -13.99
N SER A 454 -33.73 -8.08 -14.57
CA SER A 454 -32.78 -7.25 -15.33
C SER A 454 -33.06 -5.77 -15.21
N VAL A 455 -32.02 -4.98 -15.45
CA VAL A 455 -32.14 -3.54 -15.69
C VAL A 455 -31.32 -3.23 -16.94
N PRO A 456 -31.88 -2.51 -17.94
CA PRO A 456 -31.16 -2.18 -19.16
C PRO A 456 -29.79 -1.56 -18.86
N GLU A 457 -28.73 -2.16 -19.41
CA GLU A 457 -27.33 -1.73 -19.22
C GLU A 457 -26.79 -1.81 -17.78
N ARG A 458 -27.58 -2.33 -16.82
CA ARG A 458 -27.22 -2.45 -15.40
C ARG A 458 -27.37 -3.88 -14.87
N GLY A 459 -27.07 -4.87 -15.71
CA GLY A 459 -26.98 -6.28 -15.32
C GLY A 459 -28.30 -7.06 -15.38
N ALA A 460 -28.17 -8.38 -15.30
CA ALA A 460 -29.27 -9.33 -15.23
C ALA A 460 -28.86 -10.56 -14.41
N ALA A 461 -29.82 -11.16 -13.72
CA ALA A 461 -29.65 -12.39 -12.96
C ALA A 461 -30.84 -13.33 -13.16
N GLU A 462 -30.59 -14.63 -13.05
CA GLU A 462 -31.60 -15.67 -13.29
C GLU A 462 -31.78 -16.59 -12.09
N ALA A 463 -33.00 -17.09 -11.93
CA ALA A 463 -33.37 -18.14 -11.01
C ALA A 463 -34.41 -19.06 -11.64
N ILE A 464 -34.44 -20.32 -11.22
CA ILE A 464 -35.45 -21.29 -11.65
C ILE A 464 -36.55 -21.35 -10.60
N VAL A 465 -37.78 -21.06 -10.98
CA VAL A 465 -38.97 -21.26 -10.15
C VAL A 465 -39.69 -22.52 -10.60
N THR A 466 -39.70 -23.56 -9.77
CA THR A 466 -40.46 -24.78 -10.02
C THR A 466 -41.88 -24.61 -9.49
N VAL A 467 -42.86 -24.65 -10.39
CA VAL A 467 -44.28 -24.63 -10.05
C VAL A 467 -44.77 -26.06 -9.82
N LEU A 468 -45.30 -26.32 -8.63
CA LEU A 468 -45.72 -27.64 -8.18
C LEU A 468 -47.25 -27.78 -8.16
N PRO A 469 -47.80 -28.94 -8.57
CA PRO A 469 -49.17 -29.32 -8.25
C PRO A 469 -49.42 -29.33 -6.73
N GLU A 470 -50.68 -29.14 -6.31
CA GLU A 470 -51.10 -29.06 -4.91
C GLU A 470 -50.58 -30.25 -4.07
N ASP A 471 -50.76 -31.47 -4.57
CA ASP A 471 -50.39 -32.70 -3.87
C ASP A 471 -49.07 -33.31 -4.35
N ALA A 472 -48.20 -32.54 -5.04
CA ALA A 472 -46.95 -33.08 -5.58
C ALA A 472 -46.06 -33.62 -4.45
N PRO A 473 -45.78 -34.94 -4.39
CA PRO A 473 -44.92 -35.52 -3.37
C PRO A 473 -43.45 -35.17 -3.63
N PRO A 474 -42.58 -35.29 -2.61
CA PRO A 474 -41.14 -35.27 -2.84
C PRO A 474 -40.74 -36.50 -3.66
N THR A 475 -39.62 -36.40 -4.37
CA THR A 475 -39.05 -37.49 -5.16
C THR A 475 -37.71 -37.97 -4.62
N SER A 476 -37.09 -37.21 -3.71
CA SER A 476 -35.89 -37.65 -3.00
C SER A 476 -35.88 -37.11 -1.56
N LEU A 477 -35.15 -37.81 -0.71
CA LEU A 477 -34.89 -37.46 0.67
C LEU A 477 -33.42 -37.74 0.95
N ARG A 478 -32.72 -36.85 1.65
CA ARG A 478 -31.30 -37.03 2.03
C ARG A 478 -30.96 -36.28 3.31
N PHE A 479 -29.91 -36.71 3.99
CA PHE A 479 -29.30 -35.94 5.07
C PHE A 479 -28.14 -35.09 4.55
N GLU A 480 -27.97 -33.90 5.13
CA GLU A 480 -26.87 -32.99 4.90
C GLU A 480 -26.25 -32.56 6.25
N PRO A 481 -24.99 -32.93 6.52
CA PRO A 481 -24.17 -33.87 5.74
C PRO A 481 -24.72 -35.30 5.80
N ALA A 482 -24.31 -36.17 4.86
CA ALA A 482 -24.72 -37.58 4.81
C ALA A 482 -23.96 -38.46 5.83
N GLU A 483 -22.86 -37.96 6.37
CA GLU A 483 -22.05 -38.60 7.40
C GLU A 483 -21.62 -37.55 8.43
N ILE A 484 -21.63 -37.90 9.71
CA ILE A 484 -21.14 -37.04 10.80
C ILE A 484 -20.21 -37.78 11.75
N VAL A 485 -19.30 -37.02 12.36
CA VAL A 485 -18.51 -37.44 13.53
C VAL A 485 -18.91 -36.54 14.70
N VAL A 486 -19.31 -37.15 15.82
CA VAL A 486 -19.77 -36.42 17.01
C VAL A 486 -19.05 -36.94 18.25
N GLY A 487 -18.58 -36.04 19.13
CA GLY A 487 -18.05 -36.43 20.43
C GLY A 487 -19.16 -36.94 21.36
N VAL A 488 -18.81 -37.78 22.34
CA VAL A 488 -19.75 -38.16 23.41
C VAL A 488 -20.27 -36.90 24.12
N ASP A 489 -21.58 -36.80 24.29
CA ASP A 489 -22.31 -35.64 24.84
C ASP A 489 -22.17 -34.32 24.03
N GLU A 490 -21.56 -34.36 22.85
CA GLU A 490 -21.56 -33.23 21.91
C GLU A 490 -22.81 -33.25 21.03
N THR A 491 -23.15 -32.07 20.52
CA THR A 491 -24.33 -31.85 19.68
C THR A 491 -23.88 -31.37 18.31
N VAL A 492 -24.40 -32.01 17.27
CA VAL A 492 -24.17 -31.64 15.87
C VAL A 492 -25.52 -31.36 15.22
N GLU A 493 -25.59 -30.29 14.44
CA GLU A 493 -26.76 -29.99 13.61
C GLU A 493 -26.74 -30.85 12.36
N VAL A 494 -27.86 -31.51 12.07
CA VAL A 494 -28.06 -32.27 10.85
C VAL A 494 -29.31 -31.74 10.16
N THR A 495 -29.23 -31.57 8.85
CA THR A 495 -30.36 -31.14 8.03
C THR A 495 -30.90 -32.32 7.25
N LEU A 496 -32.20 -32.57 7.35
CA LEU A 496 -32.90 -33.49 6.46
C LEU A 496 -33.54 -32.69 5.33
N VAL A 497 -33.22 -33.03 4.08
CA VAL A 497 -33.63 -32.29 2.88
C VAL A 497 -34.45 -33.18 1.96
N ALA A 498 -35.63 -32.72 1.60
CA ALA A 498 -36.43 -33.20 0.48
C ALA A 498 -36.30 -32.23 -0.71
N ASP A 499 -36.50 -32.72 -1.93
CA ASP A 499 -36.24 -31.96 -3.17
C ASP A 499 -37.27 -30.87 -3.49
N ARG A 500 -38.31 -30.74 -2.68
CA ARG A 500 -39.44 -29.82 -2.89
C ARG A 500 -39.92 -29.29 -1.53
N PRO A 501 -40.73 -28.23 -1.45
CA PRO A 501 -41.30 -27.78 -0.18
C PRO A 501 -42.50 -28.61 0.25
N ALA A 502 -42.69 -28.76 1.56
CA ALA A 502 -43.80 -29.49 2.16
C ALA A 502 -45.15 -28.76 1.97
N PRO A 503 -46.27 -29.50 1.87
CA PRO A 503 -47.64 -28.96 1.85
C PRO A 503 -48.04 -28.38 3.23
N GLU A 504 -49.26 -27.87 3.37
CA GLU A 504 -49.75 -27.19 4.60
C GLU A 504 -49.61 -28.04 5.87
N ASP A 505 -49.78 -29.36 5.76
CA ASP A 505 -49.63 -30.30 6.88
C ASP A 505 -48.16 -30.66 7.19
N GLY A 506 -47.21 -30.17 6.39
CA GLY A 506 -45.80 -30.54 6.46
C GLY A 506 -45.50 -31.97 5.99
N TRP A 507 -44.25 -32.40 6.12
CA TRP A 507 -43.87 -33.81 5.94
C TRP A 507 -43.34 -34.41 7.22
N GLN A 508 -44.10 -35.37 7.76
CA GLN A 508 -43.68 -36.14 8.93
C GLN A 508 -42.73 -37.26 8.49
N VAL A 509 -41.44 -37.08 8.72
CA VAL A 509 -40.43 -38.11 8.42
C VAL A 509 -40.23 -38.99 9.65
N GLN A 510 -40.38 -40.30 9.47
CA GLN A 510 -40.09 -41.28 10.50
C GLN A 510 -38.59 -41.54 10.55
N LEU A 511 -37.99 -41.44 11.73
CA LEU A 511 -36.57 -41.69 11.95
C LEU A 511 -36.40 -43.01 12.70
N THR A 512 -35.53 -43.88 12.18
CA THR A 512 -35.20 -45.18 12.76
C THR A 512 -33.71 -45.22 13.07
N PRO A 513 -33.29 -44.91 14.31
CA PRO A 513 -31.91 -45.09 14.72
C PRO A 513 -31.56 -46.57 14.87
N SER A 514 -30.29 -46.92 14.63
CA SER A 514 -29.75 -48.23 15.01
C SER A 514 -29.80 -48.45 16.53
N ASP A 515 -29.69 -49.70 16.97
CA ASP A 515 -29.76 -50.06 18.40
C ASP A 515 -28.75 -49.29 19.28
N ALA A 516 -27.60 -48.90 18.72
CA ALA A 516 -26.56 -48.16 19.43
C ALA A 516 -26.84 -46.64 19.57
N LEU A 517 -27.91 -46.15 18.91
CA LEU A 517 -28.28 -44.73 18.81
C LEU A 517 -29.73 -44.51 19.29
N SER A 518 -30.25 -45.37 20.17
CA SER A 518 -31.67 -45.44 20.53
C SER A 518 -32.27 -44.17 21.15
N ASP A 519 -31.41 -43.24 21.58
CA ASP A 519 -31.77 -41.99 22.24
C ASP A 519 -32.09 -40.86 21.24
N LEU A 520 -31.83 -41.07 19.94
CA LEU A 520 -32.11 -40.12 18.88
C LEU A 520 -33.63 -39.94 18.61
N PRO A 521 -34.05 -38.79 18.05
CA PRO A 521 -35.44 -38.54 17.72
C PRO A 521 -35.99 -39.61 16.78
N ARG A 522 -37.27 -39.97 16.99
CA ARG A 522 -37.97 -40.97 16.15
C ARG A 522 -38.76 -40.37 15.00
N SER A 523 -38.86 -39.05 14.95
CA SER A 523 -39.49 -38.37 13.84
C SER A 523 -39.10 -36.90 13.83
N VAL A 524 -39.08 -36.32 12.65
CA VAL A 524 -38.94 -34.88 12.43
C VAL A 524 -40.02 -34.40 11.46
N LEU A 525 -40.41 -33.13 11.59
CA LEU A 525 -41.38 -32.51 10.71
C LEU A 525 -40.64 -31.51 9.81
N ILE A 526 -40.67 -31.72 8.50
CA ILE A 526 -40.35 -30.66 7.55
C ILE A 526 -41.56 -29.73 7.51
N PRO A 527 -41.43 -28.48 7.98
CA PRO A 527 -42.59 -27.60 8.17
C PRO A 527 -43.15 -27.12 6.83
N TRP A 528 -44.39 -26.65 6.87
CA TRP A 528 -45.08 -26.13 5.69
C TRP A 528 -44.23 -25.09 4.96
N GLY A 529 -44.02 -25.31 3.66
CA GLY A 529 -43.31 -24.36 2.82
C GLY A 529 -41.80 -24.47 2.85
N GLU A 530 -41.23 -25.32 3.69
CA GLU A 530 -39.81 -25.65 3.67
C GLU A 530 -39.62 -27.01 3.03
N GLY A 531 -38.48 -27.22 2.39
CA GLY A 531 -38.06 -28.52 1.89
C GLY A 531 -37.05 -29.19 2.80
N GLN A 532 -36.69 -28.56 3.90
CA GLN A 532 -35.69 -29.07 4.82
C GLN A 532 -36.07 -28.81 6.28
N VAL A 533 -35.46 -29.56 7.18
CA VAL A 533 -35.50 -29.30 8.62
C VAL A 533 -34.14 -29.60 9.23
N THR A 534 -33.63 -28.65 10.01
CA THR A 534 -32.42 -28.84 10.82
C THR A 534 -32.83 -29.28 12.21
N PHE A 535 -32.17 -30.31 12.73
CA PHE A 535 -32.39 -30.81 14.08
C PHE A 535 -31.07 -31.25 14.71
N GLU A 536 -31.04 -31.23 16.03
CA GLU A 536 -29.85 -31.57 16.80
C GLU A 536 -29.73 -33.10 16.99
N VAL A 537 -28.51 -33.60 16.80
CA VAL A 537 -28.12 -34.97 17.11
C VAL A 537 -27.12 -34.93 18.26
N THR A 538 -27.50 -35.55 19.38
CA THR A 538 -26.65 -35.73 20.56
C THR A 538 -26.58 -37.21 20.89
N VAL A 539 -25.37 -37.76 21.04
CA VAL A 539 -25.19 -39.17 21.43
C VAL A 539 -24.52 -39.26 22.80
N ALA A 540 -25.27 -39.81 23.76
CA ALA A 540 -24.91 -39.81 25.19
C ALA A 540 -24.15 -41.06 25.67
N SER A 541 -23.60 -41.88 24.76
CA SER A 541 -22.90 -43.11 25.14
C SER A 541 -21.68 -43.43 24.27
N GLN A 542 -20.86 -44.34 24.79
CA GLN A 542 -19.51 -44.76 24.35
C GLN A 542 -19.29 -44.74 22.83
N ALA A 543 -18.04 -44.55 22.41
CA ALA A 543 -17.63 -44.62 21.01
C ALA A 543 -18.28 -45.80 20.26
N THR A 544 -19.05 -45.46 19.23
CA THR A 544 -19.88 -46.39 18.46
C THR A 544 -20.03 -45.90 17.02
N THR A 545 -20.53 -46.77 16.15
CA THR A 545 -20.97 -46.41 14.79
C THR A 545 -22.39 -46.88 14.59
N GLY A 546 -23.19 -46.08 13.90
CA GLY A 546 -24.58 -46.41 13.65
C GLY A 546 -25.16 -45.60 12.51
N THR A 547 -26.37 -45.95 12.12
CA THR A 547 -27.12 -45.25 11.08
C THR A 547 -28.41 -44.68 11.66
N LEU A 548 -28.82 -43.53 11.15
CA LEU A 548 -30.14 -42.97 11.34
C LEU A 548 -30.85 -42.99 9.99
N THR A 549 -31.87 -43.84 9.86
CA THR A 549 -32.65 -43.97 8.62
C THR A 549 -33.90 -43.10 8.69
N GLY A 550 -34.04 -42.13 7.78
CA GLY A 550 -35.23 -41.32 7.60
C GLY A 550 -36.14 -41.90 6.52
N ARG A 551 -37.43 -42.02 6.80
CA ARG A 551 -38.45 -42.51 5.85
C ARG A 551 -39.62 -41.55 5.71
N LEU A 552 -39.96 -41.25 4.47
CA LEU A 552 -41.13 -40.47 4.08
C LEU A 552 -41.81 -41.19 2.93
N ASP A 553 -42.98 -41.78 3.19
CA ASP A 553 -43.65 -42.70 2.27
C ASP A 553 -42.72 -43.82 1.78
N ASP A 554 -42.45 -43.89 0.47
CA ASP A 554 -41.55 -44.86 -0.15
C ASP A 554 -40.09 -44.36 -0.26
N LEU A 555 -39.81 -43.12 0.17
CA LEU A 555 -38.46 -42.54 0.16
C LEU A 555 -37.70 -42.90 1.43
N GLU A 556 -36.40 -43.14 1.27
CA GLU A 556 -35.48 -43.47 2.35
C GLU A 556 -34.20 -42.64 2.22
N ALA A 557 -33.69 -42.18 3.35
CA ALA A 557 -32.41 -41.49 3.49
C ALA A 557 -31.62 -42.12 4.66
N GLU A 558 -30.31 -42.21 4.53
CA GLU A 558 -29.43 -42.71 5.60
C GLU A 558 -28.42 -41.65 5.97
N LEU A 559 -28.21 -41.50 7.28
CA LEU A 559 -27.13 -40.72 7.88
C LEU A 559 -26.20 -41.68 8.61
N GLU A 560 -24.92 -41.69 8.26
CA GLU A 560 -23.91 -42.42 9.02
C GLU A 560 -23.41 -41.56 10.19
N ILE A 561 -23.35 -42.14 11.39
CA ILE A 561 -22.93 -41.45 12.60
C ILE A 561 -21.78 -42.23 13.23
N THR A 562 -20.64 -41.56 13.37
CA THR A 562 -19.49 -42.06 14.14
C THR A 562 -19.35 -41.26 15.44
N VAL A 563 -19.42 -41.96 16.57
CA VAL A 563 -19.28 -41.36 17.90
C VAL A 563 -17.88 -41.63 18.43
N VAL A 564 -17.20 -40.60 18.93
CA VAL A 564 -15.83 -40.69 19.46
C VAL A 564 -15.75 -40.22 20.91
N ASP A 565 -14.90 -40.86 21.73
CA ASP A 565 -14.79 -40.56 23.18
C ASP A 565 -14.21 -39.16 23.49
N ALA A 566 -13.65 -38.46 22.50
CA ALA A 566 -13.31 -37.03 22.49
C ALA A 566 -12.89 -36.60 21.07
N ILE A 567 -13.35 -35.45 20.57
CA ILE A 567 -12.74 -34.80 19.40
C ILE A 567 -11.44 -34.13 19.87
N SER A 568 -10.34 -34.90 19.95
CA SER A 568 -9.03 -34.32 20.25
C SER A 568 -8.52 -33.51 19.05
N GLY A 569 -8.83 -32.21 19.04
CA GLY A 569 -8.05 -31.22 18.31
C GLY A 569 -8.44 -30.98 16.85
N LEU A 570 -8.44 -29.69 16.53
CA LEU A 570 -8.51 -29.08 15.20
C LEU A 570 -7.56 -29.78 14.21
N VAL A 571 -8.11 -30.46 13.19
CA VAL A 571 -7.35 -30.82 11.99
C VAL A 571 -7.35 -29.60 11.07
N ILE A 572 -6.33 -28.76 11.21
CA ILE A 572 -5.94 -27.87 10.10
C ILE A 572 -5.23 -28.76 9.10
N ASN A 573 -5.79 -28.87 7.89
CA ASN A 573 -5.10 -29.47 6.75
C ASN A 573 -3.98 -28.50 6.33
N GLU A 574 -2.82 -28.59 6.98
CA GLU A 574 -1.60 -27.90 6.57
C GLU A 574 -1.01 -28.67 5.38
N ILE A 575 -1.34 -28.18 4.18
CA ILE A 575 -0.65 -28.55 2.95
C ILE A 575 0.73 -27.89 3.02
N ASP A 576 1.76 -28.73 3.19
CA ASP A 576 3.18 -28.58 2.83
C ASP A 576 3.82 -27.17 2.88
N TYR A 577 4.86 -27.00 3.71
CA TYR A 577 6.24 -26.83 3.21
C TYR A 577 7.27 -26.88 4.37
N ASP A 578 7.75 -28.09 4.67
CA ASP A 578 9.10 -28.26 5.20
C ASP A 578 10.09 -27.92 4.08
N GLN A 579 10.90 -26.86 4.27
CA GLN A 579 12.07 -26.58 3.44
C GLN A 579 13.14 -27.66 3.66
N PRO A 580 13.70 -28.30 2.62
CA PRO A 580 14.95 -29.02 2.74
C PRO A 580 16.12 -28.14 2.27
N GLY A 581 17.08 -27.89 3.16
CA GLY A 581 18.47 -27.53 2.81
C GLY A 581 18.86 -26.09 3.03
#